data_AF-A0A2E0UFQ4-F1
#
_entry.id   AF-A0A2E0UFQ4-F1
#
_cell.length_a   1.000
_cell.length_b   1.000
_cell.length_c   1.000
_cell.angle_alpha   90.00
_cell.angle_beta   90.00
_cell.angle_gamma   90.00
#
_symmetry.space_group_name_H-M   'P 1'
#
loop_
_entity.id
_entity.type
_entity.pdbx_description
1 polymer ?
#
loop_
_entity_poly.entity_id
_entity_poly.type
_entity_poly.pdbx_seq_one_letter_code
_entity_poly.pdbx_strand_id
1 'polypeptide(L)'
;MRVPQEAASEPPPLFDVRVLEESVWVDFMPGAKHRAYAMVRINIVNVTDSTVILTNAFGALSDTLGRNPFRRFNCEMMQDDKSLKSIELMPGLTHELTLKTPVGIEPFDINRYPQVIFSIGLRTKTKREYIFDTLPIDVLKTQ
;
A
#
# COMPACT_ATOMS: atom_id res chain seq x y z
N MET A 1 40.20 -2.22 -24.17
CA MET A 1 39.21 -3.22 -23.69
C MET A 1 38.23 -2.48 -22.78
N ARG A 2 36.94 -2.43 -23.12
CA ARG A 2 35.90 -1.91 -22.21
C ARG A 2 35.41 -3.08 -21.37
N VAL A 3 35.54 -2.97 -20.06
CA VAL A 3 34.91 -3.88 -19.11
C VAL A 3 33.39 -3.74 -19.29
N PRO A 4 32.61 -4.83 -19.45
CA PRO A 4 31.16 -4.72 -19.44
C PRO A 4 30.74 -4.16 -18.09
N GLN A 5 30.03 -3.04 -18.10
CA GLN A 5 29.35 -2.53 -16.92
C GLN A 5 28.23 -3.54 -16.63
N GLU A 6 28.46 -4.45 -15.67
CA GLU A 6 27.41 -5.29 -15.11
C GLU A 6 26.26 -4.36 -14.72
N ALA A 7 25.12 -4.51 -15.39
CA ALA A 7 23.89 -3.87 -14.95
C ALA A 7 23.70 -4.31 -13.50
N ALA A 8 23.74 -3.35 -12.56
CA ALA A 8 23.45 -3.63 -11.16
C ALA A 8 22.06 -4.29 -11.12
N SER A 9 22.04 -5.60 -10.89
CA SER A 9 20.80 -6.35 -10.73
C SER A 9 20.04 -5.70 -9.59
N GLU A 10 18.78 -5.31 -9.81
CA GLU A 10 17.95 -4.79 -8.74
C GLU A 10 18.04 -5.75 -7.54
N PRO A 11 18.24 -5.23 -6.31
CA PRO A 11 18.33 -6.09 -5.16
C PRO A 11 17.07 -6.94 -5.09
N PRO A 12 17.19 -8.25 -4.78
CA PRO A 12 16.05 -9.15 -4.76
C PRO A 12 14.95 -8.59 -3.83
N PRO A 13 13.67 -8.79 -4.19
CA PRO A 13 12.57 -8.33 -3.35
C PRO A 13 12.68 -8.99 -1.97
N LEU A 14 12.55 -8.20 -0.90
CA LEU A 14 12.55 -8.75 0.47
C LEU A 14 11.23 -9.45 0.82
N PHE A 15 10.18 -9.15 0.07
CA PHE A 15 8.83 -9.62 0.35
C PHE A 15 8.18 -10.17 -0.91
N ASP A 16 7.47 -11.27 -0.76
CA ASP A 16 6.42 -11.67 -1.70
C ASP A 16 5.10 -11.13 -1.17
N VAL A 17 4.36 -10.40 -2.00
CA VAL A 17 3.13 -9.70 -1.61
C VAL A 17 2.02 -10.09 -2.57
N ARG A 18 0.91 -10.57 -2.00
CA ARG A 18 -0.30 -10.88 -2.74
C ARG A 18 -1.46 -10.08 -2.20
N VAL A 19 -2.11 -9.32 -3.07
CA VAL A 19 -3.38 -8.64 -2.74
C VAL A 19 -4.50 -9.67 -2.65
N LEU A 20 -5.25 -9.62 -1.54
CA LEU A 20 -6.44 -10.42 -1.29
C LEU A 20 -7.71 -9.64 -1.59
N GLU A 21 -7.72 -8.37 -1.20
CA GLU A 21 -8.87 -7.46 -1.35
C GLU A 21 -8.36 -6.03 -1.46
N GLU A 22 -9.04 -5.21 -2.25
CA GLU A 22 -8.72 -3.79 -2.41
C GLU A 22 -9.99 -3.00 -2.67
N SER A 23 -10.08 -1.81 -2.08
CA SER A 23 -11.18 -0.89 -2.30
C SER A 23 -10.73 0.55 -2.10
N VAL A 24 -11.25 1.43 -2.94
CA VAL A 24 -11.13 2.88 -2.80
C VAL A 24 -12.49 3.47 -3.10
N TRP A 25 -13.04 4.27 -2.19
CA TRP A 25 -14.34 4.91 -2.39
C TRP A 25 -14.34 6.32 -1.81
N VAL A 26 -15.31 7.13 -2.24
CA VAL A 26 -15.55 8.47 -1.70
C VAL A 26 -16.96 8.51 -1.15
N ASP A 27 -17.08 8.85 0.13
CA ASP A 27 -18.34 9.02 0.82
C ASP A 27 -18.90 10.43 0.57
N PHE A 28 -20.09 10.48 -0.02
CA PHE A 28 -20.84 11.69 -0.37
C PHE A 28 -22.06 11.92 0.54
N MET A 29 -22.02 11.46 1.80
CA MET A 29 -23.12 11.66 2.76
C MET A 29 -23.54 13.15 2.85
N PRO A 30 -24.81 13.49 2.57
CA PRO A 30 -25.32 14.84 2.69
C PRO A 30 -25.18 15.36 4.13
N GLY A 31 -24.59 16.55 4.30
CA GLY A 31 -24.40 17.18 5.62
C GLY A 31 -23.14 16.76 6.37
N ALA A 32 -22.36 15.81 5.86
CA ALA A 32 -21.03 15.47 6.37
C ALA A 32 -19.92 16.06 5.47
N LYS A 33 -18.72 16.23 6.02
CA LYS A 33 -17.54 16.46 5.17
C LYS A 33 -17.28 15.18 4.38
N HIS A 34 -17.34 15.28 3.05
CA HIS A 34 -16.98 14.16 2.18
C HIS A 34 -15.59 13.63 2.54
N ARG A 35 -15.41 12.31 2.51
CA ARG A 35 -14.12 11.66 2.77
C ARG A 35 -13.86 10.60 1.73
N ALA A 36 -12.59 10.44 1.38
CA ALA A 36 -12.16 9.26 0.64
C ALA A 36 -11.65 8.21 1.62
N TYR A 37 -11.83 6.96 1.26
CA TYR A 37 -11.34 5.81 1.99
C TYR A 37 -10.61 4.90 1.03
N ALA A 38 -9.56 4.28 1.52
CA ALA A 38 -8.82 3.26 0.81
C ALA A 38 -8.49 2.14 1.80
N MET A 39 -8.67 0.91 1.37
CA MET A 39 -8.32 -0.29 2.11
C MET A 39 -7.73 -1.31 1.16
N VAL A 40 -6.71 -2.01 1.64
CA VAL A 40 -6.15 -3.18 0.98
C VAL A 40 -5.88 -4.25 2.03
N ARG A 41 -6.19 -5.49 1.69
CA ARG A 41 -5.85 -6.67 2.47
C ARG A 41 -4.85 -7.47 1.67
N ILE A 42 -3.74 -7.83 2.28
CA ILE A 42 -2.62 -8.52 1.63
C ILE A 42 -2.20 -9.74 2.44
N ASN A 43 -1.63 -10.71 1.72
CA ASN A 43 -0.67 -11.64 2.29
C ASN A 43 0.73 -11.15 1.99
N ILE A 44 1.57 -11.06 3.01
CA ILE A 44 2.99 -10.73 2.89
C ILE A 44 3.83 -11.87 3.44
N VAL A 45 4.84 -12.28 2.67
CA VAL A 45 5.82 -13.30 3.06
C VAL A 45 7.19 -12.66 3.06
N ASN A 46 7.91 -12.79 4.18
CA ASN A 46 9.32 -12.44 4.23
C ASN A 46 10.14 -13.53 3.54
N VAL A 47 10.71 -13.23 2.37
CA VAL A 47 11.50 -14.20 1.58
C VAL A 47 12.99 -14.19 1.95
N THR A 48 13.37 -13.38 2.94
CA THR A 48 14.74 -13.36 3.47
C THR A 48 14.96 -14.46 4.51
N ASP A 49 16.22 -14.65 4.91
CA ASP A 49 16.65 -15.58 5.94
C ASP A 49 16.60 -14.99 7.37
N SER A 50 16.20 -13.72 7.52
CA SER A 50 16.22 -13.01 8.80
C SER A 50 14.88 -12.34 9.10
N THR A 51 14.56 -12.18 10.39
CA THR A 51 13.33 -11.48 10.79
C THR A 51 13.36 -10.02 10.37
N VAL A 52 12.29 -9.54 9.74
CA VAL A 52 12.15 -8.15 9.33
C VAL A 52 11.03 -7.47 10.10
N ILE A 53 11.32 -6.30 10.66
CA ILE A 53 10.34 -5.48 11.38
C ILE A 53 9.86 -4.36 10.46
N LEU A 54 8.56 -4.35 10.17
CA LEU A 54 7.88 -3.32 9.39
C LEU A 54 7.15 -2.34 10.29
N THR A 55 7.18 -1.06 9.90
CA THR A 55 6.64 0.08 10.63
C THR A 55 6.12 1.14 9.66
N ASN A 56 5.39 2.13 10.18
CA ASN A 56 5.05 3.37 9.46
C ASN A 56 4.44 3.11 8.08
N ALA A 57 3.33 2.36 8.06
CA ALA A 57 2.60 2.13 6.83
C ALA A 57 2.06 3.44 6.25
N PHE A 58 2.18 3.60 4.94
CA PHE A 58 1.60 4.71 4.21
C PHE A 58 0.91 4.23 2.95
N GLY A 59 -0.01 5.05 2.46
CA GLY A 59 -0.77 4.82 1.26
C GLY A 59 -0.61 6.00 0.31
N ALA A 60 -0.70 5.72 -0.97
CA ALA A 60 -0.72 6.73 -2.01
C ALA A 60 -1.74 6.37 -3.08
N LEU A 61 -2.53 7.35 -3.52
CA LEU A 61 -3.42 7.21 -4.67
C LEU A 61 -2.82 7.94 -5.85
N SER A 62 -2.68 7.20 -6.94
CA SER A 62 -2.16 7.67 -8.22
C SER A 62 -3.21 7.48 -9.31
N ASP A 63 -3.10 8.25 -10.39
CA ASP A 63 -3.84 7.92 -11.61
C ASP A 63 -3.34 6.59 -12.21
N THR A 64 -4.02 6.09 -13.23
CA THR A 64 -3.65 4.83 -13.91
C THR A 64 -2.36 4.94 -14.73
N LEU A 65 -1.83 6.15 -14.93
CA LEU A 65 -0.51 6.36 -15.53
C LEU A 65 0.61 6.19 -14.50
N GLY A 66 0.29 6.19 -13.20
CA GLY A 66 1.15 5.74 -12.09
C GLY A 66 2.36 6.62 -11.82
N ARG A 67 2.51 7.77 -12.48
CA ARG A 67 3.76 8.55 -12.42
C ARG A 67 3.89 9.41 -11.18
N ASN A 68 2.79 9.92 -10.64
CA ASN A 68 2.79 10.77 -9.46
C ASN A 68 1.51 10.58 -8.63
N PRO A 69 1.62 10.27 -7.33
CA PRO A 69 0.46 10.19 -6.48
C PRO A 69 -0.14 11.58 -6.27
N PHE A 70 -1.43 11.73 -6.55
CA PHE A 70 -2.19 12.94 -6.22
C PHE A 70 -2.62 12.96 -4.74
N ARG A 71 -2.50 11.82 -4.05
CA ARG A 71 -2.78 11.70 -2.61
C ARG A 71 -1.74 10.83 -1.93
N ARG A 72 -1.28 11.25 -0.74
CA ARG A 72 -0.47 10.44 0.19
C ARG A 72 -1.03 10.57 1.59
N PHE A 73 -0.99 9.50 2.36
CA PHE A 73 -1.53 9.46 3.71
C PHE A 73 -0.84 8.37 4.53
N ASN A 74 -0.85 8.51 5.85
CA ASN A 74 -0.48 7.41 6.73
C ASN A 74 -1.60 6.36 6.70
N CYS A 75 -1.24 5.09 6.74
CA CYS A 75 -2.19 3.98 6.87
C CYS A 75 -2.23 3.48 8.31
N GLU A 76 -3.41 3.08 8.74
CA GLU A 76 -3.55 2.16 9.86
C GLU A 76 -3.23 0.74 9.36
N MET A 77 -2.25 0.10 9.99
CA MET A 77 -1.91 -1.29 9.74
C MET A 77 -2.64 -2.17 10.75
N MET A 78 -3.28 -3.23 10.28
CA MET A 78 -4.06 -4.13 11.11
C MET A 78 -3.70 -5.60 10.83
N GLN A 79 -3.79 -6.41 11.88
CA GLN A 79 -3.73 -7.87 11.82
C GLN A 79 -4.78 -8.42 12.78
N ASP A 80 -5.60 -9.38 12.33
CA ASP A 80 -6.69 -9.97 13.13
C ASP A 80 -7.56 -8.91 13.83
N ASP A 81 -7.97 -7.89 13.06
CA ASP A 81 -8.76 -6.74 13.51
C ASP A 81 -8.13 -5.84 14.58
N LYS A 82 -6.83 -6.01 14.88
CA LYS A 82 -6.09 -5.17 15.82
C LYS A 82 -5.17 -4.21 15.11
N SER A 83 -5.21 -2.94 15.53
CA SER A 83 -4.30 -1.90 15.06
C SER A 83 -2.87 -2.16 15.55
N LEU A 84 -1.92 -2.11 14.62
CA LEU A 84 -0.51 -2.37 14.86
C LEU A 84 0.34 -1.14 14.54
N LYS A 85 1.28 -0.83 15.44
CA LYS A 85 2.35 0.16 15.15
C LYS A 85 3.51 -0.46 14.35
N SER A 86 3.71 -1.76 14.52
CA SER A 86 4.76 -2.55 13.88
C SER A 86 4.34 -4.01 13.77
N ILE A 87 4.90 -4.72 12.80
CA ILE A 87 4.78 -6.18 12.67
C ILE A 87 6.16 -6.80 12.45
N GLU A 88 6.39 -7.95 13.08
CA GLU A 88 7.58 -8.76 12.87
C GLU A 88 7.25 -9.88 11.89
N LEU A 89 7.95 -9.90 10.76
CA LEU A 89 7.80 -10.92 9.73
C LEU A 89 8.92 -11.95 9.86
N MET A 90 8.57 -13.14 10.31
CA MET A 90 9.52 -14.26 10.37
C MET A 90 9.80 -14.81 8.96
N PRO A 91 11.03 -15.29 8.68
CA PRO A 91 11.37 -15.93 7.41
C PRO A 91 10.37 -17.00 6.97
N GLY A 92 9.89 -16.90 5.74
CA GLY A 92 9.01 -17.89 5.10
C GLY A 92 7.57 -17.96 5.64
N LEU A 93 7.22 -17.20 6.68
CA LEU A 93 5.85 -17.18 7.18
C LEU A 93 4.98 -16.20 6.40
N THR A 94 3.74 -16.62 6.15
CA THR A 94 2.72 -15.75 5.57
C THR A 94 2.02 -14.98 6.68
N HIS A 95 1.97 -13.66 6.54
CA HIS A 95 1.23 -12.78 7.41
C HIS A 95 0.12 -12.10 6.62
N GLU A 96 -1.09 -12.14 7.14
CA GLU A 96 -2.20 -11.38 6.59
C GLU A 96 -2.23 -9.99 7.24
N LEU A 97 -2.31 -8.95 6.42
CA LEU A 97 -2.34 -7.56 6.86
C LEU A 97 -3.45 -6.80 6.15
N THR A 98 -4.16 -5.96 6.90
CA THR A 98 -5.06 -4.96 6.35
C THR A 98 -4.45 -3.58 6.53
N LEU A 99 -4.35 -2.80 5.46
CA LEU A 99 -3.89 -1.42 5.49
C LEU A 99 -5.00 -0.50 5.01
N LYS A 100 -5.35 0.50 5.82
CA LYS A 100 -6.48 1.38 5.52
C LYS A 100 -6.24 2.83 5.94
N THR A 101 -7.04 3.73 5.40
CA THR A 101 -7.04 5.15 5.82
C THR A 101 -7.49 5.32 7.29
N PRO A 102 -6.78 6.11 8.13
CA PRO A 102 -7.04 6.22 9.57
C PRO A 102 -8.13 7.25 9.89
N VAL A 103 -9.41 6.91 9.65
CA VAL A 103 -10.62 7.78 9.69
C VAL A 103 -11.00 8.49 8.38
N GLY A 104 -10.47 8.04 7.25
CA GLY A 104 -10.72 8.63 5.93
C GLY A 104 -9.84 9.86 5.68
N ILE A 105 -9.55 10.08 4.41
CA ILE A 105 -8.70 11.16 3.92
C ILE A 105 -9.55 12.21 3.20
N GLU A 106 -8.94 13.35 2.89
CA GLU A 106 -9.61 14.39 2.12
C GLU A 106 -10.09 13.81 0.75
N PRO A 107 -11.27 14.21 0.26
CA PRO A 107 -11.88 13.63 -0.94
C PRO A 107 -11.13 14.03 -2.22
N PHE A 108 -11.35 13.29 -3.30
CA PHE A 108 -10.85 13.65 -4.64
C PHE A 108 -12.00 13.67 -5.64
N ASP A 109 -11.76 14.34 -6.77
CA ASP A 109 -12.71 14.39 -7.88
C ASP A 109 -12.73 13.04 -8.61
N ILE A 110 -13.79 12.27 -8.37
CA ILE A 110 -14.03 10.97 -8.98
C ILE A 110 -14.26 11.05 -10.49
N ASN A 111 -14.66 12.20 -11.04
CA ASN A 111 -14.80 12.37 -12.49
C ASN A 111 -13.43 12.55 -13.15
N ARG A 112 -12.50 13.18 -12.43
CA ARG A 112 -11.11 13.31 -12.87
C ARG A 112 -10.30 12.02 -12.66
N TYR A 113 -10.58 11.29 -11.58
CA TYR A 113 -9.89 10.04 -11.23
C TYR A 113 -10.90 8.90 -11.02
N PRO A 114 -11.57 8.43 -12.09
CA PRO A 114 -12.54 7.34 -11.99
C PRO A 114 -11.87 6.00 -11.70
N GLN A 115 -10.59 5.86 -12.08
CA GLN A 115 -9.74 4.73 -11.79
C GLN A 115 -8.44 5.19 -11.16
N VAL A 116 -7.99 4.47 -10.14
CA VAL A 116 -6.80 4.81 -9.36
C VAL A 116 -5.93 3.59 -9.12
N ILE A 117 -4.63 3.80 -8.98
CA ILE A 117 -3.71 2.81 -8.41
C ILE A 117 -3.53 3.15 -6.94
N PHE A 118 -3.72 2.16 -6.06
CA PHE A 118 -3.41 2.30 -4.65
C PHE A 118 -2.04 1.71 -4.38
N SER A 119 -1.05 2.57 -4.12
CA SER A 119 0.28 2.16 -3.71
C SER A 119 0.35 2.07 -2.19
N ILE A 120 0.93 1.00 -1.67
CA ILE A 120 1.18 0.84 -0.24
C ILE A 120 2.67 0.82 0.01
N GLY A 121 3.09 1.63 0.97
CA GLY A 121 4.45 1.70 1.45
C GLY A 121 4.60 1.15 2.85
N LEU A 122 5.59 0.29 3.05
CA LEU A 122 6.00 -0.22 4.35
C LEU A 122 7.47 0.15 4.58
N ARG A 123 7.79 0.62 5.78
CA ARG A 123 9.16 1.02 6.13
C ARG A 123 9.77 0.04 7.11
N THR A 124 10.97 -0.46 6.80
CA THR A 124 11.74 -1.24 7.77
C THR A 124 12.27 -0.35 8.89
N LYS A 125 12.65 -0.95 10.03
CA LYS A 125 13.34 -0.23 11.10
C LYS A 125 14.63 0.50 10.63
N THR A 126 15.27 -0.02 9.59
CA THR A 126 16.45 0.59 8.93
C THR A 126 16.11 1.73 7.96
N LYS A 127 14.85 2.19 7.96
CA LYS A 127 14.31 3.28 7.11
C LYS A 127 14.28 2.99 5.61
N ARG A 128 14.42 1.73 5.19
CA ARG A 128 14.20 1.36 3.78
C ARG A 128 12.71 1.24 3.53
N GLU A 129 12.24 1.88 2.46
CA GLU A 129 10.84 1.84 2.04
C GLU A 129 10.64 0.76 0.99
N TYR A 130 9.52 0.05 1.13
CA TYR A 130 9.04 -0.94 0.19
C TYR A 130 7.67 -0.50 -0.25
N ILE A 131 7.56 -0.18 -1.53
CA ILE A 131 6.31 0.26 -2.14
C ILE A 131 5.89 -0.85 -3.08
N PHE A 132 4.62 -1.23 -3.03
CA PHE A 132 4.00 -2.09 -4.01
C PHE A 132 2.68 -1.47 -4.44
N ASP A 133 2.34 -1.69 -5.70
CA ASP A 133 1.17 -1.11 -6.34
C ASP A 133 0.08 -2.17 -6.49
N THR A 134 -1.16 -1.77 -6.27
CA THR A 134 -2.33 -2.56 -6.65
C THR A 134 -2.56 -2.54 -8.16
N LEU A 135 -3.50 -3.36 -8.62
CA LEU A 135 -4.10 -3.16 -9.93
C LEU A 135 -4.94 -1.86 -9.94
N PRO A 136 -5.31 -1.34 -11.11
CA PRO A 136 -6.24 -0.22 -11.22
C PRO A 136 -7.60 -0.55 -10.59
N ILE A 137 -8.03 0.27 -9.63
CA ILE A 137 -9.28 0.16 -8.88
C ILE A 137 -10.28 1.17 -9.45
N ASP A 138 -11.49 0.70 -9.78
CA ASP A 138 -12.60 1.53 -10.24
C ASP A 138 -13.38 2.09 -9.05
N VAL A 139 -13.29 3.40 -8.82
CA VAL A 139 -13.78 4.08 -7.62
C VAL A 139 -15.31 4.10 -7.54
N LEU A 140 -15.99 3.94 -8.68
CA LEU A 140 -17.46 3.96 -8.74
C LEU A 140 -18.06 2.56 -8.54
N LYS A 141 -17.28 1.50 -8.70
CA LYS A 141 -17.73 0.10 -8.53
C LYS A 141 -17.49 -0.46 -7.14
N THR A 142 -16.75 0.27 -6.33
CA THR A 142 -16.36 -0.08 -4.95
C THR A 142 -17.29 0.54 -3.90
N GLN A 143 -18.38 1.20 -4.32
CA GLN A 143 -19.43 1.75 -3.44
C GLN A 143 -20.50 0.72 -3.10
#